data_AF-A0A9D4RAY9-F1
#
_entry.id   AF-A0A9D4RAY9-F1
#
_cell.length_a   1.000
_cell.length_b   1.000
_cell.length_c   1.000
_cell.angle_alpha   90.00
_cell.angle_beta   90.00
_cell.angle_gamma   90.00
#
_symmetry.space_group_name_H-M   'P 1'
#
loop_
_entity.id
_entity.type
_entity.pdbx_description
1 polymer ?
#
loop_
_entity_poly.entity_id
_entity_poly.type
_entity_poly.pdbx_seq_one_letter_code
_entity_poly.pdbx_strand_id
1 'polypeptide(L)'
;MAYLAQESGGSGTTGQPLGAYCDIMVRCEITRVLLLMVLQPSPQRIRPEHAQTLEKYAWGTTDDNNTNHLLDDDMFLLLQSVVMACQSRDIEALHLLQKDMWPKLSPEQNNLLQLVITEISQPSGDSAL
;
A
#
# COMPACT_ATOMS: atom_id res chain seq x y z
N MET A 1 6.59 -1.23 38.24
CA MET A 1 6.76 -2.19 37.13
C MET A 1 7.02 -1.42 35.83
N ALA A 2 8.22 -0.85 35.69
CA ALA A 2 8.59 0.00 34.56
C ALA A 2 9.98 -0.37 34.00
N TYR A 3 10.35 -1.65 34.07
CA TYR A 3 11.73 -2.08 33.85
C TYR A 3 11.90 -3.16 32.75
N LEU A 4 10.93 -3.32 31.85
CA LEU A 4 11.03 -4.31 30.76
C LEU A 4 10.65 -3.77 29.37
N ALA A 5 10.51 -2.45 29.21
CA ALA A 5 10.09 -1.83 27.94
C ALA A 5 11.23 -1.13 27.20
N GLN A 6 12.46 -1.66 27.28
CA GLN A 6 13.65 -1.00 26.73
C GLN A 6 14.44 -1.81 25.69
N GLU A 7 13.93 -2.97 25.26
CA GLU A 7 14.59 -3.80 24.23
C GLU A 7 13.87 -3.79 22.87
N SER A 8 12.90 -2.90 22.65
CA SER A 8 12.11 -2.88 21.42
C SER A 8 12.00 -1.48 20.85
N GLY A 9 13.07 -0.99 20.19
CA GLY A 9 13.09 -0.05 19.05
C GLY A 9 12.15 1.16 18.97
N GLY A 10 11.48 1.58 20.05
CA GLY A 10 10.48 2.66 20.05
C GLY A 10 10.94 3.87 20.83
N SER A 11 10.53 5.06 20.39
CA SER A 11 10.72 6.29 21.18
C SER A 11 9.80 6.22 22.41
N GLY A 12 10.40 6.30 23.60
CA GLY A 12 9.72 6.13 24.90
C GLY A 12 8.63 7.16 25.23
N THR A 13 8.32 8.09 24.34
CA THR A 13 7.33 9.17 24.55
C THR A 13 6.15 9.14 23.57
N THR A 14 6.23 8.44 22.43
CA THR A 14 5.19 8.50 21.37
C THR A 14 4.76 7.14 20.80
N GLY A 15 5.46 6.04 21.14
CA GLY A 15 5.16 4.72 20.57
C GLY A 15 5.42 4.61 19.06
N GLN A 16 6.04 5.63 18.45
CA GLN A 16 6.40 5.61 17.04
C GLN A 16 7.73 4.85 16.82
N PRO A 17 7.85 4.13 15.69
CA PRO A 17 9.11 3.48 15.33
C PRO A 17 10.20 4.52 15.10
N LEU A 18 11.44 4.19 15.45
CA LEU A 18 12.59 5.08 15.25
C LEU A 18 13.27 4.78 13.90
N GLY A 19 13.51 5.81 13.09
CA GLY A 19 14.43 5.78 11.93
C GLY A 19 14.22 4.60 10.98
N ALA A 20 15.19 3.68 10.92
CA ALA A 20 15.18 2.52 10.01
C ALA A 20 13.91 1.65 10.10
N TYR A 21 13.24 1.60 11.26
CA TYR A 21 11.96 0.89 11.38
C TYR A 21 10.84 1.58 10.60
N CYS A 22 10.83 2.92 10.55
CA CYS A 22 9.90 3.66 9.70
C CYS A 22 10.15 3.38 8.23
N ASP A 23 11.41 3.40 7.77
CA ASP A 23 11.74 3.11 6.36
C ASP A 23 11.29 1.72 5.93
N ILE A 24 11.46 0.72 6.82
CA ILE A 24 10.97 -0.65 6.59
C ILE A 24 9.46 -0.66 6.52
N MET A 25 8.79 -0.01 7.46
CA MET A 25 7.32 0.06 7.49
C MET A 25 6.77 0.73 6.22
N VAL A 26 7.35 1.85 5.78
CA VAL A 26 7.00 2.54 4.51
C VAL A 26 7.10 1.58 3.34
N ARG A 27 8.21 0.86 3.23
CA ARG A 27 8.42 -0.13 2.16
C ARG A 27 7.39 -1.25 2.22
N CYS A 28 7.09 -1.76 3.41
CA CYS A 28 6.08 -2.78 3.62
C CYS A 28 4.68 -2.30 3.24
N GLU A 29 4.32 -1.06 3.58
CA GLU A 29 3.04 -0.45 3.26
C GLU A 29 2.82 -0.36 1.75
N ILE A 30 3.79 0.21 1.03
CA ILE A 30 3.75 0.34 -0.44
C ILE A 30 3.64 -1.03 -1.09
N THR A 31 4.52 -1.96 -0.72
CA THR A 31 4.54 -3.32 -1.27
C THR A 31 3.22 -4.06 -1.00
N ARG A 32 2.65 -3.90 0.19
CA ARG A 32 1.38 -4.51 0.58
C ARG A 32 0.23 -4.02 -0.32
N VAL A 33 0.13 -2.72 -0.57
CA VAL A 33 -0.90 -2.15 -1.45
C VAL A 33 -0.75 -2.70 -2.87
N LEU A 34 0.47 -2.67 -3.44
CA LEU A 34 0.72 -3.18 -4.78
C LEU A 34 0.40 -4.68 -4.91
N LEU A 35 0.78 -5.50 -3.92
CA LEU A 35 0.43 -6.93 -3.91
C LEU A 35 -1.08 -7.17 -3.86
N LEU A 36 -1.83 -6.36 -3.11
CA LEU A 36 -3.29 -6.48 -3.08
C LEU A 36 -3.92 -6.11 -4.42
N MET A 37 -3.32 -5.17 -5.17
CA MET A 37 -3.74 -4.84 -6.54
C MET A 37 -3.42 -5.95 -7.54
N VAL A 38 -2.29 -6.66 -7.37
CA VAL A 38 -1.96 -7.84 -8.19
C VAL A 38 -2.91 -9.00 -7.88
N LEU A 39 -3.10 -9.32 -6.61
CA LEU A 39 -3.80 -10.54 -6.19
C LEU A 39 -5.33 -10.46 -6.31
N GLN A 40 -5.89 -9.24 -6.31
CA GLN A 40 -7.34 -8.97 -6.34
C GLN A 40 -8.17 -9.96 -5.52
N PRO A 41 -7.89 -10.09 -4.20
CA PRO A 41 -8.50 -11.13 -3.38
C PRO A 41 -10.02 -10.96 -3.33
N SER A 42 -10.75 -12.07 -3.44
CA SER A 42 -12.21 -12.05 -3.30
C SER A 42 -12.62 -11.65 -1.87
N PRO A 43 -13.81 -11.03 -1.68
CA PRO A 43 -14.27 -10.58 -0.36
C PRO A 43 -14.32 -11.68 0.71
N GLN A 44 -14.45 -12.94 0.30
CA GLN A 44 -14.48 -14.10 1.21
C GLN A 44 -13.10 -14.60 1.63
N ARG A 45 -12.05 -14.26 0.86
CA ARG A 45 -10.67 -14.76 1.06
C ARG A 45 -9.73 -13.70 1.61
N ILE A 46 -10.14 -12.44 1.61
CA ILE A 46 -9.35 -11.34 2.15
C ILE A 46 -9.39 -11.35 3.68
N ARG A 47 -8.23 -11.19 4.31
CA ARG A 47 -8.16 -10.99 5.77
C ARG A 47 -8.63 -9.59 6.13
N PRO A 48 -9.23 -9.37 7.32
CA PRO A 48 -9.70 -8.05 7.74
C PRO A 48 -8.63 -6.95 7.65
N GLU A 49 -7.39 -7.28 8.02
CA GLU A 49 -6.23 -6.37 7.95
C GLU A 49 -5.92 -5.86 6.53
N HIS A 50 -6.14 -6.71 5.51
CA HIS A 50 -5.95 -6.35 4.11
C HIS A 50 -7.14 -5.57 3.56
N ALA A 51 -8.36 -5.91 3.97
CA ALA A 51 -9.57 -5.16 3.63
C ALA A 51 -9.49 -3.72 4.15
N GLN A 52 -9.12 -3.56 5.43
CA GLN A 52 -8.90 -2.23 6.03
C GLN A 52 -7.82 -1.42 5.30
N THR A 53 -6.77 -2.09 4.82
CA THR A 53 -5.73 -1.43 4.03
C THR A 53 -6.32 -0.88 2.73
N LEU A 54 -7.10 -1.68 2.00
CA LEU A 54 -7.74 -1.22 0.77
C LEU A 54 -8.77 -0.13 1.03
N GLU A 55 -9.56 -0.25 2.10
CA GLU A 55 -10.54 0.77 2.49
C GLU A 55 -9.88 2.11 2.78
N LYS A 56 -8.74 2.12 3.48
CA LYS A 56 -7.94 3.32 3.74
C LYS A 56 -7.59 4.06 2.43
N TYR A 57 -7.16 3.33 1.40
CA TYR A 57 -6.78 3.94 0.11
C TYR A 57 -7.97 4.21 -0.82
N ALA A 58 -9.10 3.51 -0.65
CA ALA A 58 -10.30 3.68 -1.49
C ALA A 58 -11.22 4.82 -1.01
N TRP A 59 -11.44 4.94 0.31
CA TRP A 59 -12.40 5.90 0.87
C TRP A 59 -11.74 7.17 1.40
N GLY A 60 -10.41 7.19 1.49
CA GLY A 60 -9.66 8.37 1.90
C GLY A 60 -10.09 8.92 3.25
N THR A 61 -10.36 8.04 4.22
CA THR A 61 -10.64 8.49 5.59
C THR A 61 -9.34 9.00 6.21
N THR A 62 -9.03 10.26 5.94
CA THR A 62 -8.26 11.14 6.83
C THR A 62 -9.11 11.42 8.06
N ASP A 63 -9.38 10.39 8.86
CA ASP A 63 -9.73 10.65 10.25
C ASP A 63 -8.44 11.13 10.91
N ASP A 64 -8.22 12.45 10.85
CA ASP A 64 -7.07 13.23 11.34
C ASP A 64 -6.67 12.93 12.79
N ASN A 65 -7.44 12.13 13.50
CA ASN A 65 -7.30 11.87 14.93
C ASN A 65 -6.52 10.61 15.28
N ASN A 66 -6.13 9.73 14.35
CA ASN A 66 -5.43 8.50 14.78
C ASN A 66 -4.45 7.82 13.81
N THR A 67 -4.15 8.40 12.64
CA THR A 67 -3.21 7.75 11.71
C THR A 67 -1.81 8.35 11.85
N ASN A 68 -0.91 7.59 12.46
CA ASN A 68 0.52 7.73 12.20
C ASN A 68 0.72 7.68 10.67
N HIS A 69 0.84 8.85 10.03
CA HIS A 69 1.12 8.97 8.61
C HIS A 69 2.53 8.46 8.36
N LEU A 70 2.60 7.15 8.15
CA LEU A 70 3.83 6.44 7.85
C LEU A 70 4.39 6.88 6.49
N LEU A 71 3.50 7.17 5.55
CA LEU A 71 3.83 7.73 4.23
C LEU A 71 3.65 9.25 4.27
N ASP A 72 4.44 9.95 3.46
CA ASP A 72 4.14 11.33 3.11
C ASP A 72 2.86 11.45 2.27
N ASP A 73 2.28 12.64 2.24
CA ASP A 73 1.00 12.92 1.58
C ASP A 73 1.04 12.61 0.08
N ASP A 74 2.17 12.86 -0.57
CA ASP A 74 2.34 12.66 -2.02
C ASP A 74 2.31 11.16 -2.36
N MET A 75 3.09 10.33 -1.65
CA MET A 75 3.07 8.88 -1.81
C MET A 75 1.72 8.28 -1.43
N PHE A 76 1.08 8.80 -0.38
CA PHE A 76 -0.26 8.37 0.00
C PHE A 76 -1.28 8.62 -1.13
N LEU A 77 -1.31 9.83 -1.69
CA LEU A 77 -2.18 10.21 -2.80
C LEU A 77 -1.91 9.39 -4.08
N LEU A 78 -0.64 9.12 -4.39
CA LEU A 78 -0.25 8.28 -5.51
C LEU A 78 -0.80 6.85 -5.34
N LEU A 79 -0.66 6.25 -4.14
CA LEU A 79 -1.22 4.92 -3.87
C LEU A 79 -2.75 4.90 -3.92
N GLN A 80 -3.43 5.94 -3.42
CA GLN A 80 -4.88 6.07 -3.58
C GLN A 80 -5.26 6.09 -5.06
N SER A 81 -4.54 6.88 -5.86
CA SER A 81 -4.77 7.00 -7.29
C SER A 81 -4.56 5.66 -8.01
N VAL A 82 -3.55 4.88 -7.62
CA VAL A 82 -3.34 3.51 -8.13
C VAL A 82 -4.53 2.63 -7.80
N VAL A 83 -4.99 2.62 -6.54
CA VAL A 83 -6.15 1.81 -6.13
C VAL A 83 -7.40 2.20 -6.93
N MET A 84 -7.67 3.49 -7.10
CA MET A 84 -8.81 3.99 -7.87
C MET A 84 -8.71 3.61 -9.35
N ALA A 85 -7.55 3.80 -9.97
CA ALA A 85 -7.32 3.42 -11.37
C ALA A 85 -7.45 1.91 -11.59
N CYS A 86 -7.06 1.09 -10.61
CA CYS A 86 -7.28 -0.35 -10.66
C CYS A 86 -8.78 -0.69 -10.62
N GLN A 87 -9.55 -0.07 -9.73
CA GLN A 87 -10.98 -0.30 -9.58
C GLN A 87 -11.79 0.16 -10.80
N SER A 88 -11.40 1.28 -11.41
CA SER A 88 -12.03 1.80 -12.64
C SER A 88 -11.51 1.10 -13.91
N ARG A 89 -10.51 0.22 -13.79
CA ARG A 89 -9.79 -0.41 -14.92
C ARG A 89 -9.22 0.62 -15.91
N ASP A 90 -8.76 1.76 -15.39
CA ASP A 90 -8.15 2.82 -16.18
C ASP A 90 -6.65 2.55 -16.39
N ILE A 91 -6.35 1.83 -17.47
CA ILE A 91 -4.98 1.44 -17.83
C ILE A 91 -4.14 2.67 -18.22
N GLU A 92 -4.73 3.70 -18.81
CA GLU A 92 -4.02 4.91 -19.19
C GLU A 92 -3.57 5.69 -17.95
N ALA A 93 -4.47 5.86 -16.97
CA ALA A 93 -4.12 6.45 -15.68
C ALA A 93 -3.03 5.65 -14.96
N LEU A 94 -3.06 4.32 -14.99
CA LEU A 94 -2.00 3.50 -14.40
C LEU A 94 -0.63 3.71 -15.03
N HIS A 95 -0.55 3.90 -16.36
CA HIS A 95 0.72 4.21 -17.02
C HIS A 95 1.24 5.62 -16.69
N LEU A 96 0.35 6.60 -16.46
CA LEU A 96 0.74 7.92 -15.99
C LEU A 96 1.28 7.84 -14.57
N LEU A 97 0.53 7.18 -13.67
CA LEU A 97 0.95 6.95 -12.28
C LEU A 97 2.27 6.18 -12.19
N GLN A 98 2.50 5.20 -13.06
CA GLN A 98 3.77 4.47 -13.11
C GLN A 98 4.95 5.41 -13.37
N LYS A 99 4.82 6.39 -14.28
CA LYS A 99 5.90 7.36 -14.56
C LYS A 99 6.18 8.24 -13.34
N ASP A 100 5.12 8.70 -12.67
CA ASP A 100 5.22 9.59 -11.52
C ASP A 100 5.80 8.86 -10.27
N MET A 101 5.45 7.59 -10.10
CA MET A 101 5.92 6.75 -9.00
C MET A 101 7.29 6.13 -9.24
N TRP A 102 7.72 5.95 -10.49
CA TRP A 102 8.97 5.27 -10.85
C TRP A 102 10.21 5.71 -10.05
N PRO A 103 10.51 7.02 -9.90
CA PRO A 103 11.69 7.45 -9.14
C PRO A 103 11.54 7.30 -7.62
N LYS A 104 10.32 7.08 -7.12
CA LYS A 104 10.00 6.98 -5.68
C LYS A 104 9.97 5.54 -5.17
N LEU A 105 9.85 4.57 -6.07
CA LEU A 105 9.71 3.15 -5.76
C LEU A 105 11.04 2.41 -5.86
N SER A 106 11.19 1.34 -5.06
CA SER A 106 12.28 0.39 -5.25
C SER A 106 12.10 -0.40 -6.56
N PRO A 107 13.16 -1.02 -7.11
CA PRO A 107 13.04 -1.86 -8.30
C PRO A 107 11.99 -2.98 -8.17
N GLU A 108 11.90 -3.60 -6.98
CA GLU A 108 10.92 -4.63 -6.68
C GLU A 108 9.49 -4.08 -6.70
N GLN A 109 9.28 -2.88 -6.14
CA GLN A 109 7.98 -2.20 -6.16
C GLN A 109 7.59 -1.77 -7.58
N ASN A 110 8.54 -1.28 -8.38
CA ASN A 110 8.31 -0.97 -9.80
C ASN A 110 7.92 -2.22 -10.60
N ASN A 111 8.56 -3.36 -10.33
CA ASN A 111 8.16 -4.64 -10.92
C ASN A 111 6.75 -5.05 -10.51
N LEU A 112 6.37 -4.87 -9.23
CA LEU A 112 5.00 -5.13 -8.77
C LEU A 112 3.99 -4.23 -9.48
N LEU A 113 4.26 -2.93 -9.62
CA LEU A 113 3.37 -2.01 -10.33
C LEU A 113 3.22 -2.38 -11.81
N GLN A 114 4.29 -2.85 -12.46
CA GLN A 114 4.22 -3.40 -13.81
C GLN A 114 3.33 -4.66 -13.87
N LEU A 115 3.42 -5.55 -12.87
CA LEU A 115 2.54 -6.72 -12.79
C LEU A 115 1.07 -6.31 -12.63
N VAL A 116 0.77 -5.30 -11.80
CA VAL A 116 -0.59 -4.76 -11.66
C VAL A 116 -1.16 -4.33 -13.01
N ILE A 117 -0.40 -3.58 -13.81
CA ILE A 117 -0.82 -3.12 -15.14
C ILE A 117 -1.07 -4.31 -16.06
N THR A 118 -0.17 -5.30 -16.06
CA THR A 118 -0.31 -6.51 -16.88
C THR A 118 -1.56 -7.30 -16.50
N GLU A 119 -1.81 -7.52 -15.20
CA GLU A 119 -2.98 -8.26 -14.70
C GLU A 119 -4.29 -7.56 -15.04
N ILE A 120 -4.35 -6.23 -14.93
CA ILE A 120 -5.57 -5.47 -15.26
C ILE A 120 -5.83 -5.45 -16.77
N SER A 121 -4.75 -5.44 -17.56
CA SER A 121 -4.83 -5.45 -19.03
C SER A 121 -5.24 -6.80 -19.59
N GLN A 122 -4.96 -7.89 -18.86
CA GLN A 122 -5.45 -9.21 -19.21
C GLN A 122 -6.89 -9.36 -18.68
N PRO A 123 -7.91 -9.48 -19.54
CA PRO A 123 -9.22 -9.92 -19.06
C PRO A 123 -8.99 -11.33 -18.53
N SER A 124 -9.13 -11.53 -17.21
CA SER A 124 -9.02 -12.84 -16.58
C SER A 124 -10.14 -13.75 -17.07
N GLY A 125 -10.00 -14.29 -18.28
CA GLY A 125 -10.67 -15.47 -18.76
C GLY A 125 -9.83 -16.66 -18.34
N ASP A 126 -9.86 -16.99 -17.05
CA ASP A 126 -9.65 -18.33 -16.50
C ASP A 126 -9.65 -18.25 -14.97
N SER A 127 -10.84 -18.02 -14.42
CA SER A 127 -11.18 -18.60 -13.12
C SER A 127 -11.46 -20.09 -13.35
N ALA A 128 -10.41 -20.86 -13.63
CA ALA A 128 -10.44 -22.31 -13.63
C ALA A 128 -9.32 -22.79 -12.71
N LEU A 129 -9.69 -23.04 -11.45
CA LEU A 129 -9.41 -24.24 -10.64
C LEU A 129 -9.88 -24.00 -9.20
#